data_AF-A0A8C4Q5F3-F1
#
_entry.id   AF-A0A8C4Q5F3-F1
#
_cell.length_a   1.000
_cell.length_b   1.000
_cell.length_c   1.000
_cell.angle_alpha   90.00
_cell.angle_beta   90.00
_cell.angle_gamma   90.00
#
_symmetry.space_group_name_H-M   'P 1'
#
loop_
_entity.id
_entity.type
_entity.pdbx_description
1 polymer ?
#
loop_
_entity_poly.entity_id
_entity_poly.type
_entity_poly.pdbx_seq_one_letter_code
_entity_poly.pdbx_strand_id
1 'polypeptide(L)'
;MPLMDSCERYFGTRDLYTVLSVGSDASDADLLRAYRRQALLVHPDRAEAAYRQPATASFQVLGKVHAILSNRQQREIYDEQGIVNERCDPIKQVKDWDQYFRHLFKKVNVIDIQSLEEAYRDSEEERDDLQQAYLDFEGDMDRILEVMLCARIEDEPRFRKYLEISVRAGDLPDYPAFSSQSKQKRESQKGKVHNTKDFENFEHQSVIKFLVNEGVDTPTIYERMFAVYGERCPNYNTVEKWASDCKHGYESVEDGTHTQQEEDQGPSLFREVSQEAEESALHEVGLDRTGNSLTALIKV
;
A
#
# COMPACT_ATOMS: atom_id res chain seq x y z
N MET A 1 -14.48 -24.81 6.59
CA MET A 1 -15.43 -25.09 5.49
C MET A 1 -15.16 -24.05 4.40
N PRO A 2 -14.65 -24.46 3.22
CA PRO A 2 -15.37 -24.21 1.97
C PRO A 2 -16.67 -23.44 2.21
N LEU A 3 -16.85 -22.17 1.83
CA LEU A 3 -17.98 -21.34 2.32
C LEU A 3 -19.34 -22.01 2.03
N MET A 4 -19.90 -22.71 3.03
CA MET A 4 -20.35 -24.12 2.94
C MET A 4 -20.49 -24.71 1.51
N ASP A 5 -19.35 -25.20 1.01
CA ASP A 5 -18.96 -25.67 -0.35
C ASP A 5 -19.49 -24.83 -1.54
N SER A 6 -19.43 -23.51 -1.34
CA SER A 6 -19.87 -22.40 -2.20
C SER A 6 -21.40 -22.29 -2.28
N CYS A 7 -22.04 -22.29 -1.10
CA CYS A 7 -23.48 -22.36 -0.80
C CYS A 7 -24.18 -23.61 -1.34
N GLU A 8 -23.52 -24.73 -1.10
CA GLU A 8 -23.61 -26.01 -1.81
C GLU A 8 -23.69 -25.78 -3.33
N ARG A 9 -22.57 -25.26 -3.81
CA ARG A 9 -22.21 -24.83 -5.17
C ARG A 9 -23.02 -23.82 -5.92
N TYR A 10 -24.25 -23.47 -5.51
CA TYR A 10 -24.88 -22.17 -5.78
C TYR A 10 -26.36 -22.11 -5.36
N PHE A 11 -26.69 -22.55 -4.15
CA PHE A 11 -28.05 -22.61 -3.58
C PHE A 11 -28.81 -23.92 -3.81
N GLY A 12 -28.10 -25.05 -3.83
CA GLY A 12 -28.65 -26.36 -3.44
C GLY A 12 -28.79 -26.54 -1.92
N THR A 13 -28.75 -25.41 -1.19
CA THR A 13 -28.88 -25.10 0.24
C THR A 13 -27.97 -25.83 1.23
N ARG A 14 -27.19 -25.05 1.99
CA ARG A 14 -27.00 -25.31 3.41
C ARG A 14 -27.18 -24.01 4.15
N ASP A 15 -28.47 -23.72 4.34
CA ASP A 15 -29.09 -22.63 5.09
C ASP A 15 -28.38 -21.27 5.01
N LEU A 16 -29.00 -20.33 4.30
CA LEU A 16 -28.46 -18.98 4.06
C LEU A 16 -28.17 -18.24 5.37
N TYR A 17 -28.96 -18.49 6.43
CA TYR A 17 -28.76 -17.91 7.75
C TYR A 17 -27.52 -18.50 8.44
N THR A 18 -27.34 -19.82 8.35
CA THR A 18 -26.15 -20.51 8.84
C THR A 18 -24.87 -20.03 8.15
N VAL A 19 -24.90 -19.76 6.83
CA VAL A 19 -23.75 -19.19 6.10
C VAL A 19 -23.35 -17.82 6.65
N LEU A 20 -24.31 -16.98 7.02
CA LEU A 20 -24.07 -15.71 7.70
C LEU A 20 -23.80 -15.87 9.21
N SER A 21 -23.94 -17.08 9.76
CA SER A 21 -23.83 -17.35 11.20
C SER A 21 -24.85 -16.53 12.02
N VAL A 22 -26.09 -16.45 11.54
CA VAL A 22 -27.22 -15.78 12.19
C VAL A 22 -28.44 -16.71 12.29
N GLY A 23 -29.39 -16.38 13.16
CA GLY A 23 -30.69 -17.06 13.22
C GLY A 23 -31.64 -16.62 12.11
N SER A 24 -32.70 -17.41 11.85
CA SER A 24 -33.75 -17.07 10.87
C SER A 24 -34.56 -15.83 11.27
N ASP A 25 -34.54 -15.47 12.55
CA ASP A 25 -35.16 -14.28 13.15
C ASP A 25 -34.28 -13.02 13.07
N ALA A 26 -33.11 -13.09 12.41
CA ALA A 26 -32.18 -11.98 12.32
C ALA A 26 -32.80 -10.73 11.67
N SER A 27 -32.51 -9.57 12.25
CA SER A 27 -32.88 -8.28 11.66
C SER A 27 -32.00 -7.94 10.46
N ASP A 28 -32.44 -6.99 9.62
CA ASP A 28 -31.64 -6.50 8.48
C ASP A 28 -30.28 -5.94 8.94
N ALA A 29 -30.22 -5.34 10.13
CA ALA A 29 -28.99 -4.83 10.71
C ALA A 29 -28.04 -5.96 11.13
N ASP A 30 -28.57 -7.08 11.63
CA ASP A 30 -27.79 -8.26 12.01
C ASP A 30 -27.27 -9.00 10.78
N LEU A 31 -28.09 -9.12 9.72
CA LEU A 31 -27.70 -9.66 8.42
C LEU A 31 -26.53 -8.86 7.82
N LEU A 32 -26.62 -7.53 7.85
CA LEU A 32 -25.56 -6.65 7.37
C LEU A 32 -24.27 -6.80 8.20
N ARG A 33 -24.40 -6.85 9.53
CA ARG A 33 -23.24 -7.01 10.43
C ARG A 33 -22.56 -8.36 10.23
N ALA A 34 -23.33 -9.42 10.09
CA ALA A 34 -22.85 -10.76 9.80
C ALA A 34 -22.14 -10.83 8.45
N TYR A 35 -22.74 -10.25 7.41
CA TYR A 35 -22.13 -10.15 6.08
C TYR A 35 -20.77 -9.47 6.12
N ARG A 36 -20.66 -8.31 6.79
CA ARG A 36 -19.38 -7.58 6.92
C ARG A 36 -18.30 -8.41 7.59
N ARG A 37 -18.64 -9.15 8.65
CA ARG A 37 -17.70 -10.04 9.35
C ARG A 37 -17.23 -11.17 8.44
N GLN A 38 -18.14 -11.84 7.74
CA GLN A 38 -17.79 -12.95 6.84
C GLN A 38 -16.99 -12.46 5.62
N ALA A 39 -17.32 -11.29 5.07
CA ALA A 39 -16.64 -10.71 3.92
C ALA A 39 -15.15 -10.44 4.20
N LEU A 40 -14.81 -10.06 5.43
CA LEU A 40 -13.42 -9.87 5.86
C LEU A 40 -12.64 -11.19 5.92
N LEU A 41 -13.30 -12.32 6.18
CA LEU A 41 -12.66 -13.63 6.25
C LEU A 41 -12.40 -14.23 4.87
N VAL A 42 -13.30 -14.00 3.90
CA VAL A 42 -13.18 -14.55 2.53
C VAL A 42 -12.64 -13.55 1.51
N HIS A 43 -12.06 -12.43 1.96
CA HIS A 43 -11.57 -11.39 1.05
C HIS A 43 -10.34 -11.87 0.25
N PRO A 44 -10.32 -11.71 -1.09
CA PRO A 44 -9.23 -12.20 -1.94
C PRO A 44 -7.87 -11.54 -1.66
N ASP A 45 -7.85 -10.31 -1.15
CA ASP A 45 -6.58 -9.63 -0.80
C ASP A 45 -5.94 -10.17 0.48
N ARG A 46 -6.74 -10.76 1.39
CA ARG A 46 -6.23 -11.35 2.64
C ARG A 46 -5.82 -12.82 2.45
N ALA A 47 -6.16 -13.41 1.30
CA ALA A 47 -5.84 -14.79 0.98
C ALA A 47 -4.44 -14.91 0.35
N GLU A 48 -3.72 -15.98 0.71
CA GLU A 48 -2.48 -16.35 0.03
C GLU A 48 -2.73 -16.58 -1.47
N ALA A 49 -1.69 -16.39 -2.29
CA ALA A 49 -1.81 -16.45 -3.75
C ALA A 49 -2.45 -17.75 -4.27
N ALA A 50 -2.19 -18.89 -3.61
CA ALA A 50 -2.76 -20.19 -3.97
C ALA A 50 -4.28 -20.30 -3.72
N TYR A 51 -4.83 -19.52 -2.79
CA TYR A 51 -6.24 -19.57 -2.37
C TYR A 51 -7.07 -18.37 -2.85
N ARG A 52 -6.48 -17.47 -3.65
CA ARG A 52 -7.18 -16.27 -4.14
C ARG A 52 -8.40 -16.59 -5.01
N GLN A 53 -8.30 -17.59 -5.90
CA GLN A 53 -9.42 -18.02 -6.76
C GLN A 53 -10.63 -18.58 -5.95
N PRO A 54 -10.45 -19.56 -5.04
CA PRO A 54 -11.56 -20.04 -4.21
C PRO A 54 -12.08 -18.98 -3.22
N ALA A 55 -11.24 -18.06 -2.76
CA ALA A 55 -11.67 -16.90 -1.97
C ALA A 55 -12.60 -15.99 -2.78
N THR A 56 -12.25 -15.65 -4.02
CA THR A 56 -13.11 -14.86 -4.93
C THR A 56 -14.47 -15.52 -5.16
N ALA A 57 -14.49 -16.83 -5.43
CA ALA A 57 -15.75 -17.56 -5.61
C ALA A 57 -16.62 -17.54 -4.36
N SER A 58 -16.02 -17.74 -3.19
CA SER A 58 -16.70 -17.68 -1.89
C SER A 58 -17.24 -16.27 -1.62
N PHE A 59 -16.46 -15.23 -1.89
CA PHE A 59 -16.86 -13.85 -1.73
C PHE A 59 -18.07 -13.48 -2.60
N GLN A 60 -18.10 -13.94 -3.85
CA GLN A 60 -19.24 -13.73 -4.76
C GLN A 60 -20.51 -14.43 -4.25
N VAL A 61 -20.39 -15.67 -3.77
CA VAL A 61 -21.49 -16.42 -3.16
C VAL A 61 -22.04 -15.67 -1.95
N LEU A 62 -21.15 -15.20 -1.07
CA LEU A 62 -21.53 -14.44 0.12
C LEU A 62 -22.33 -13.18 -0.25
N GLY A 63 -21.91 -12.46 -1.29
CA GLY A 63 -22.64 -11.31 -1.83
C GLY A 63 -24.07 -11.65 -2.26
N LYS A 64 -24.26 -12.81 -2.89
CA LYS A 64 -25.59 -13.30 -3.30
C LYS A 64 -26.48 -13.69 -2.14
N VAL A 65 -25.93 -14.41 -1.17
CA VAL A 65 -26.64 -14.78 0.07
C VAL A 65 -27.22 -13.52 0.72
N HIS A 66 -26.38 -12.49 0.88
CA HIS A 66 -26.82 -11.23 1.47
C HIS A 66 -27.84 -10.50 0.58
N ALA A 67 -27.65 -10.46 -0.74
CA ALA A 67 -28.62 -9.84 -1.65
C ALA A 67 -30.03 -10.46 -1.53
N ILE A 68 -30.12 -11.78 -1.42
CA ILE A 68 -31.39 -12.51 -1.24
C ILE A 68 -32.01 -12.20 0.12
N LEU A 69 -31.23 -12.36 1.21
CA LEU A 69 -31.75 -12.16 2.57
C LEU A 69 -32.06 -10.69 2.88
N SER A 70 -31.37 -9.75 2.24
CA SER A 70 -31.62 -8.31 2.39
C SER A 70 -32.89 -7.85 1.68
N ASN A 71 -33.37 -8.58 0.68
CA ASN A 71 -34.59 -8.25 -0.03
C ASN A 71 -35.76 -8.99 0.62
N ARG A 72 -36.64 -8.23 1.30
CA ARG A 72 -37.79 -8.78 2.02
C ARG A 72 -38.64 -9.75 1.18
N GLN A 73 -38.90 -9.43 -0.09
CA GLN A 73 -39.68 -10.32 -0.95
C GLN A 73 -38.94 -11.63 -1.25
N GLN A 74 -37.63 -11.57 -1.47
CA GLN A 74 -36.84 -12.78 -1.74
C GLN A 74 -36.60 -13.60 -0.47
N ARG A 75 -36.47 -12.94 0.68
CA ARG A 75 -36.39 -13.58 1.99
C ARG A 75 -37.68 -14.33 2.33
N GLU A 76 -38.85 -13.70 2.16
CA GLU A 76 -40.14 -14.36 2.38
C GLU A 76 -40.29 -15.60 1.48
N ILE A 77 -39.92 -15.50 0.20
CA ILE A 77 -39.94 -16.65 -0.72
C ILE A 77 -38.96 -17.75 -0.26
N TYR A 78 -37.77 -17.38 0.22
CA TYR A 78 -36.79 -18.34 0.75
C TYR A 78 -37.28 -19.02 2.03
N ASP A 79 -37.90 -18.27 2.94
CA ASP A 79 -38.42 -18.78 4.21
C ASP A 79 -39.61 -19.74 3.97
N GLU A 80 -40.44 -19.49 2.94
CA GLU A 80 -41.57 -20.36 2.57
C GLU A 80 -41.13 -21.61 1.80
N GLN A 81 -40.17 -21.50 0.88
CA GLN A 81 -39.84 -22.57 -0.07
C GLN A 81 -38.55 -23.32 0.28
N GLY A 82 -37.67 -22.75 1.08
CA GLY A 82 -36.34 -23.30 1.42
C GLY A 82 -35.36 -23.39 0.23
N ILE A 83 -35.76 -22.88 -0.95
CA ILE A 83 -35.00 -22.93 -2.21
C ILE A 83 -34.89 -21.54 -2.85
N VAL A 84 -33.77 -21.28 -3.53
CA VAL A 84 -33.51 -20.02 -4.23
C VAL A 84 -33.74 -20.24 -5.73
N ASN A 85 -34.70 -19.53 -6.33
CA ASN A 85 -35.00 -19.64 -7.76
C ASN A 85 -33.91 -18.99 -8.62
N GLU A 86 -33.23 -19.77 -9.46
CA GLU A 86 -32.16 -19.34 -10.39
C GLU A 86 -32.60 -18.26 -11.41
N ARG A 87 -33.90 -18.14 -11.68
CA ARG A 87 -34.50 -17.10 -12.54
C ARG A 87 -34.57 -15.73 -11.87
N CYS A 88 -34.45 -15.69 -10.55
CA CYS A 88 -34.50 -14.48 -9.72
C CYS A 88 -33.11 -14.12 -9.18
N ASP A 89 -32.02 -14.61 -9.80
CA ASP A 89 -30.66 -14.28 -9.40
C ASP A 89 -30.43 -12.76 -9.56
N PRO A 90 -30.44 -11.96 -8.47
CA PRO A 90 -30.35 -10.50 -8.55
C PRO A 90 -29.04 -10.09 -9.22
N ILE A 91 -28.05 -10.99 -9.18
CA ILE A 91 -26.67 -10.71 -9.57
C ILE A 91 -26.42 -10.94 -11.06
N LYS A 92 -27.32 -11.64 -11.79
CA LYS A 92 -27.32 -11.52 -13.26
C LYS A 92 -27.64 -10.09 -13.72
N GLN A 93 -28.28 -9.28 -12.85
CA GLN A 93 -28.55 -7.86 -13.10
C GLN A 93 -27.50 -6.93 -12.46
N VAL A 94 -26.83 -7.34 -11.38
CA VAL A 94 -25.71 -6.59 -10.77
C VAL A 94 -24.44 -6.81 -11.61
N LYS A 95 -24.35 -6.10 -12.72
CA LYS A 95 -23.11 -5.96 -13.51
C LYS A 95 -22.07 -5.09 -12.81
N ASP A 96 -22.50 -4.32 -11.80
CA ASP A 96 -21.71 -3.29 -11.15
C ASP A 96 -21.65 -3.52 -9.62
N TRP A 97 -20.78 -4.45 -9.22
CA TRP A 97 -20.50 -4.77 -7.82
C TRP A 97 -20.02 -3.53 -7.04
N ASP A 98 -19.30 -2.63 -7.71
CA ASP A 98 -18.83 -1.38 -7.10
C ASP A 98 -20.00 -0.53 -6.61
N GLN A 99 -21.06 -0.41 -7.41
CA GLN A 99 -22.24 0.37 -7.01
C GLN A 99 -22.96 -0.26 -5.81
N TYR A 100 -23.06 -1.59 -5.78
CA TYR A 100 -23.64 -2.32 -4.65
C TYR A 100 -22.86 -2.10 -3.36
N PHE A 101 -21.54 -2.27 -3.41
CA PHE A 101 -20.67 -2.10 -2.26
C PHE A 101 -20.61 -0.65 -1.77
N ARG A 102 -20.64 0.34 -2.68
CA ARG A 102 -20.75 1.76 -2.32
C ARG A 102 -22.03 2.11 -1.59
N HIS A 103 -23.12 1.39 -1.81
CA HIS A 103 -24.36 1.58 -1.04
C HIS A 103 -24.30 0.91 0.33
N LEU A 104 -23.63 -0.25 0.41
CA LEU A 104 -23.57 -1.07 1.61
C LEU A 104 -22.60 -0.53 2.68
N PHE A 105 -21.51 0.08 2.23
CA PHE A 105 -20.51 0.72 3.08
C PHE A 105 -20.70 2.23 3.04
N LYS A 106 -20.75 2.86 4.21
CA LYS A 106 -20.76 4.33 4.28
C LYS A 106 -19.49 4.84 3.61
N LYS A 107 -19.63 5.84 2.74
CA LYS A 107 -18.48 6.52 2.16
C LYS A 107 -17.70 7.16 3.31
N VAL A 108 -16.47 6.71 3.51
CA VAL A 108 -15.56 7.28 4.51
C VAL A 108 -15.28 8.73 4.12
N ASN A 109 -15.63 9.65 5.01
CA ASN A 109 -15.35 11.08 4.83
C ASN A 109 -14.15 11.50 5.67
N VAL A 110 -13.61 12.68 5.35
CA VAL A 110 -12.55 13.30 6.13
C VAL A 110 -12.95 13.47 7.60
N ILE A 111 -14.23 13.76 7.86
CA ILE A 111 -14.79 13.90 9.22
C ILE A 111 -14.70 12.57 9.98
N ASP A 112 -14.98 11.44 9.33
CA ASP A 112 -14.93 10.13 9.97
C ASP A 112 -13.48 9.79 10.35
N ILE A 113 -12.51 10.10 9.48
CA ILE A 113 -11.08 9.91 9.74
C ILE A 113 -10.62 10.77 10.91
N GLN A 114 -11.02 12.04 10.96
CA GLN A 114 -10.69 12.95 12.08
C GLN A 114 -11.29 12.45 13.39
N SER A 115 -12.55 12.02 13.38
CA SER A 115 -13.19 11.48 14.58
C SER A 115 -12.51 10.21 15.10
N LEU A 116 -11.97 9.39 14.20
CA LEU A 116 -11.20 8.20 14.53
C LEU A 116 -9.83 8.57 15.12
N GLU A 117 -9.12 9.52 14.52
CA GLU A 117 -7.85 10.03 15.05
C GLU A 117 -8.02 10.62 16.46
N GLU A 118 -9.08 11.38 16.69
CA GLU A 118 -9.41 11.96 17.99
C GLU A 118 -9.80 10.89 19.03
N ALA A 119 -10.52 9.85 18.61
CA ALA A 119 -10.93 8.76 19.51
C ALA A 119 -9.76 7.84 19.88
N TYR A 120 -8.80 7.65 18.95
CA TYR A 120 -7.65 6.77 19.14
C TYR A 120 -6.53 7.43 19.93
N ARG A 121 -6.24 8.72 19.68
CA ARG A 121 -5.13 9.43 20.34
C ARG A 121 -5.34 9.52 21.85
N ASP A 122 -4.32 9.16 22.61
CA ASP A 122 -4.27 9.06 24.07
C ASP A 122 -5.28 8.05 24.68
N SER A 123 -5.89 7.21 23.86
CA SER A 123 -6.78 6.13 24.30
C SER A 123 -6.02 4.98 24.96
N GLU A 124 -6.76 4.08 25.61
CA GLU A 124 -6.19 2.82 26.11
C GLU A 124 -5.78 1.90 24.95
N GLU A 125 -6.55 1.88 23.85
CA GLU A 125 -6.25 1.09 22.64
C GLU A 125 -4.89 1.48 22.05
N GLU A 126 -4.59 2.78 21.95
CA GLU A 126 -3.29 3.25 21.47
C GLU A 126 -2.13 2.79 22.37
N ARG A 127 -2.36 2.73 23.68
CA ARG A 127 -1.32 2.29 24.62
C ARG A 127 -1.07 0.80 24.48
N ASP A 128 -2.11 0.00 24.33
CA ASP A 128 -1.99 -1.44 24.15
C ASP A 128 -1.29 -1.77 22.82
N ASP A 129 -1.67 -1.09 21.74
CA ASP A 129 -1.02 -1.21 20.43
C ASP A 129 0.45 -0.80 20.50
N LEU A 130 0.76 0.30 21.19
CA LEU A 130 2.14 0.77 21.38
C LEU A 130 2.99 -0.23 22.16
N GLN A 131 2.42 -0.88 23.18
CA GLN A 131 3.09 -1.93 23.93
C GLN A 131 3.34 -3.18 23.07
N GLN A 132 2.37 -3.59 22.27
CA GLN A 132 2.54 -4.70 21.33
C GLN A 132 3.63 -4.38 20.30
N ALA A 133 3.57 -3.21 19.67
CA ALA A 133 4.59 -2.77 18.71
C ALA A 133 5.99 -2.70 19.36
N TYR A 134 6.07 -2.28 20.62
CA TYR A 134 7.33 -2.27 21.37
C TYR A 134 7.94 -3.67 21.54
N LEU A 135 7.09 -4.67 21.80
CA LEU A 135 7.52 -6.07 21.91
C LEU A 135 7.90 -6.65 20.54
N ASP A 136 7.12 -6.36 19.50
CA ASP A 136 7.34 -6.87 18.14
C ASP A 136 8.62 -6.33 17.50
N PHE A 137 8.97 -5.07 17.79
CA PHE A 137 10.14 -4.39 17.21
C PHE A 137 11.29 -4.19 18.21
N GLU A 138 11.26 -4.86 19.37
CA GLU A 138 12.32 -4.83 20.38
C GLU A 138 12.77 -3.40 20.73
N GLY A 139 11.82 -2.47 20.85
CA GLY A 139 12.06 -1.08 21.21
C GLY A 139 12.65 -0.17 20.12
N ASP A 140 12.66 -0.59 18.85
CA ASP A 140 13.01 0.29 17.73
C ASP A 140 11.89 1.29 17.40
N MET A 141 12.04 2.51 17.90
CA MET A 141 11.05 3.59 17.72
C MET A 141 10.77 3.94 16.25
N ASP A 142 11.75 3.80 15.34
CA ASP A 142 11.56 4.14 13.93
C ASP A 142 10.52 3.19 13.30
N ARG A 143 10.61 1.89 13.60
CA ARG A 143 9.67 0.86 13.13
C ARG A 143 8.33 0.94 13.84
N ILE A 144 8.33 1.24 15.13
CA ILE A 144 7.11 1.40 15.91
C ILE A 144 6.26 2.53 15.33
N LEU A 145 6.87 3.69 15.02
CA LEU A 145 6.17 4.81 14.39
C LEU A 145 5.60 4.49 13.02
N GLU A 146 6.27 3.64 12.24
CA GLU A 146 5.81 3.24 10.91
C GLU A 146 4.54 2.36 10.97
N VAL A 147 4.40 1.54 12.02
CA VAL A 147 3.30 0.59 12.17
C VAL A 147 2.14 1.15 12.98
N MET A 148 2.41 2.09 13.90
CA MET A 148 1.38 2.67 14.77
C MET A 148 0.33 3.46 14.00
N LEU A 149 -0.94 3.22 14.32
CA LEU A 149 -2.06 3.92 13.72
C LEU A 149 -2.04 5.41 14.12
N CYS A 150 -2.31 6.29 13.15
CA CYS A 150 -2.35 7.74 13.37
C CYS A 150 -1.04 8.34 13.95
N ALA A 151 0.08 7.61 13.91
CA ALA A 151 1.35 8.09 14.41
C ALA A 151 1.98 9.08 13.43
N ARG A 152 2.46 10.19 13.99
CA ARG A 152 3.31 11.14 13.27
C ARG A 152 4.70 11.14 13.88
N ILE A 153 5.68 11.62 13.12
CA ILE A 153 7.07 11.70 13.61
C ILE A 153 7.15 12.62 14.85
N GLU A 154 6.27 13.62 14.93
CA GLU A 154 6.18 14.52 16.08
C GLU A 154 5.67 13.84 17.36
N ASP A 155 5.02 12.69 17.26
CA ASP A 155 4.44 11.95 18.40
C ASP A 155 5.46 11.05 19.13
N GLU A 156 6.65 10.82 18.56
CA GLU A 156 7.72 10.00 19.17
C GLU A 156 8.01 10.36 20.64
N PRO A 157 8.13 11.65 21.03
CA PRO A 157 8.44 12.00 22.42
C PRO A 157 7.33 11.59 23.39
N ARG A 158 6.06 11.60 22.94
CA ARG A 158 4.89 11.18 23.73
C ARG A 158 4.92 9.67 23.92
N PHE A 159 5.13 8.91 22.85
CA PHE A 159 5.25 7.45 22.91
C PHE A 159 6.42 6.99 23.78
N ARG A 160 7.59 7.60 23.60
CA ARG A 160 8.75 7.31 24.44
C ARG A 160 8.46 7.55 25.91
N LYS A 161 7.79 8.64 26.28
CA LYS A 161 7.43 8.92 27.68
C LYS A 161 6.53 7.84 28.27
N TYR A 162 5.55 7.34 27.51
CA TYR A 162 4.69 6.24 27.97
C TYR A 162 5.48 4.95 28.15
N LEU A 163 6.32 4.58 27.18
CA LEU A 163 7.17 3.39 27.25
C LEU A 163 8.19 3.46 28.39
N GLU A 164 8.82 4.61 28.62
CA GLU A 164 9.73 4.82 29.76
C GLU A 164 9.03 4.58 31.11
N ILE A 165 7.77 4.99 31.23
CA ILE A 165 6.96 4.74 32.43
C ILE A 165 6.72 3.23 32.60
N SER A 166 6.32 2.53 31.54
CA SER A 166 6.05 1.08 31.58
C SER A 166 7.31 0.24 31.84
N VAL A 167 8.44 0.60 31.22
CA VAL A 167 9.74 -0.05 31.47
C VAL A 167 10.20 0.18 32.91
N ARG A 168 10.02 1.41 33.43
CA ARG A 168 10.35 1.72 34.83
C ARG A 168 9.42 1.01 35.83
N ALA A 169 8.16 0.82 35.47
CA ALA A 169 7.20 0.05 36.27
C ALA A 169 7.54 -1.46 36.27
N GLY A 170 8.31 -1.93 35.27
CA GLY A 170 8.68 -3.33 35.10
C GLY A 170 7.69 -4.15 34.28
N ASP A 171 6.74 -3.48 33.62
CA ASP A 171 5.72 -4.12 32.77
C ASP A 171 6.27 -4.50 31.39
N LEU A 172 7.30 -3.78 30.93
CA LEU A 172 7.99 -4.03 29.66
C LEU A 172 9.49 -4.27 29.87
N PRO A 173 10.13 -5.13 29.05
CA PRO A 173 11.57 -5.32 29.06
C PRO A 173 12.31 -4.07 28.55
N ASP A 174 13.48 -3.76 29.11
CA ASP A 174 14.34 -2.67 28.61
C ASP A 174 15.21 -3.19 27.45
N TYR A 175 14.81 -2.88 26.22
CA TYR A 175 15.60 -3.24 25.05
C TYR A 175 16.76 -2.26 24.82
N PRO A 176 17.94 -2.76 24.37
CA PRO A 176 19.10 -1.92 24.10
C PRO A 176 18.81 -0.89 23.01
N ALA A 177 18.02 -1.24 21.99
CA ALA A 177 17.63 -0.31 20.92
C ALA A 177 16.86 0.91 21.44
N PHE A 178 16.08 0.75 22.52
CA PHE A 178 15.31 1.84 23.13
C PHE A 178 16.17 2.74 24.03
N SER A 179 17.00 2.13 24.88
CA SER A 179 17.86 2.83 25.84
C SER A 179 19.11 3.46 25.23
N SER A 180 19.69 2.85 24.19
CA SER A 180 20.96 3.28 23.58
C SER A 180 20.83 4.31 22.47
N GLN A 181 19.60 4.69 22.07
CA GLN A 181 19.42 5.72 21.04
C GLN A 181 20.08 7.04 21.46
N SER A 182 21.21 7.37 20.84
CA SER A 182 22.06 8.50 21.21
C SER A 182 21.36 9.84 20.92
N LYS A 183 21.64 10.86 21.75
CA LYS A 183 21.14 12.24 21.55
C LYS A 183 21.42 12.78 20.14
N GLN A 184 22.51 12.36 19.51
CA GLN A 184 22.91 12.76 18.16
C GLN A 184 22.00 12.20 17.06
N LYS A 185 21.60 10.91 17.11
CA LYS A 185 20.63 10.35 16.13
C LYS A 185 19.28 11.06 16.24
N ARG A 186 18.90 11.48 17.46
CA ARG A 186 17.67 12.24 17.75
C ARG A 186 17.70 13.67 17.19
N GLU A 187 18.85 14.33 17.18
CA GLU A 187 19.00 15.67 16.58
C GLU A 187 19.09 15.62 15.05
N SER A 188 19.76 14.62 14.48
CA SER A 188 19.83 14.45 13.02
C SER A 188 18.50 14.03 12.39
N GLN A 189 17.66 13.26 13.09
CA GLN A 189 16.30 12.94 12.65
C GLN A 189 15.35 14.15 12.72
N LYS A 190 15.45 14.99 13.76
CA LYS A 190 14.70 16.28 13.82
C LYS A 190 15.02 17.22 12.65
N GLY A 191 16.24 17.15 12.11
CA GLY A 191 16.62 17.90 10.91
C GLY A 191 16.05 17.33 9.60
N LYS A 192 15.59 16.07 9.60
CA LYS A 192 15.02 15.37 8.43
C LYS A 192 13.49 15.51 8.35
N VAL A 193 12.85 15.95 9.43
CA VAL A 193 11.42 16.29 9.48
C VAL A 193 11.21 17.59 8.71
N HIS A 194 10.91 17.45 7.41
CA HIS A 194 10.43 18.48 6.50
C HIS A 194 11.24 19.79 6.51
N ASN A 195 12.34 19.83 5.76
CA ASN A 195 12.65 21.08 5.09
C ASN A 195 11.61 21.24 3.97
N THR A 196 10.48 21.90 4.24
CA THR A 196 9.42 22.16 3.25
C THR A 196 9.99 22.78 1.97
N LYS A 197 11.07 23.53 2.13
CA LYS A 197 11.84 24.13 1.02
C LYS A 197 12.49 23.08 0.12
N ASP A 198 12.92 21.93 0.62
CA ASP A 198 13.54 20.89 -0.22
C ASP A 198 12.51 20.20 -1.11
N PHE A 199 11.28 20.01 -0.60
CA PHE A 199 10.16 19.51 -1.39
C PHE A 199 9.68 20.55 -2.43
N GLU A 200 9.50 21.81 -2.02
CA GLU A 200 9.17 22.91 -2.93
C GLU A 200 10.23 23.07 -4.02
N ASN A 201 11.52 22.99 -3.66
CA ASN A 201 12.63 23.03 -4.61
C ASN A 201 12.58 21.86 -5.59
N PHE A 202 12.26 20.65 -5.14
CA PHE A 202 12.13 19.47 -6.00
C PHE A 202 10.99 19.62 -7.02
N GLU A 203 9.84 20.12 -6.59
CA GLU A 203 8.71 20.42 -7.48
C GLU A 203 9.09 21.47 -8.54
N HIS A 204 9.73 22.56 -8.12
CA HIS A 204 10.17 23.62 -9.02
C HIS A 204 11.22 23.14 -10.03
N GLN A 205 12.19 22.35 -9.60
CA GLN A 205 13.22 21.78 -10.49
C GLN A 205 12.63 20.80 -11.50
N SER A 206 11.64 20.00 -11.09
CA SER A 206 10.94 19.08 -12.00
C SER A 206 10.22 19.81 -13.13
N VAL A 207 9.55 20.92 -12.82
CA VAL A 207 8.88 21.77 -13.82
C VAL A 207 9.88 22.45 -14.75
N ILE A 208 11.00 22.94 -14.21
CA ILE A 208 12.07 23.53 -15.03
C ILE A 208 12.65 22.49 -15.99
N LYS A 209 12.96 21.28 -15.51
CA LYS A 209 13.47 20.19 -16.34
C LYS A 209 12.50 19.84 -17.47
N PHE A 210 11.21 19.76 -17.16
CA PHE A 210 10.17 19.52 -18.17
C PHE A 210 10.18 20.61 -19.26
N LEU A 211 10.18 21.88 -18.87
CA LEU A 211 10.14 23.00 -19.82
C LEU A 211 11.44 23.16 -20.62
N VAL A 212 12.59 22.84 -20.02
CA VAL A 212 13.88 22.79 -20.72
C VAL A 212 13.89 21.67 -21.77
N ASN A 213 13.33 20.50 -21.44
CA ASN A 213 13.21 19.38 -22.38
C ASN A 213 12.22 19.68 -23.54
N GLU A 214 11.20 20.51 -23.30
CA GLU A 214 10.32 21.05 -24.34
C GLU A 214 10.99 22.13 -25.22
N GLY A 215 12.22 22.53 -24.89
CA GLY A 215 12.98 23.54 -25.65
C GLY A 215 12.55 24.98 -25.36
N VAL A 216 11.88 25.23 -24.24
CA VAL A 216 11.46 26.57 -23.83
C VAL A 216 12.67 27.38 -23.33
N ASP A 217 12.70 28.66 -23.65
CA ASP A 217 13.75 29.59 -23.21
C ASP A 217 13.58 30.01 -21.75
N THR A 218 14.69 30.26 -21.05
CA THR A 218 14.73 30.57 -19.61
C THR A 218 13.78 31.73 -19.18
N PRO A 219 13.66 32.84 -19.94
CA PRO A 219 12.70 33.90 -19.63
C PRO A 219 11.25 33.41 -19.61
N THR A 220 10.84 32.65 -20.62
CA THR A 220 9.50 32.07 -20.71
C THR A 220 9.26 31.01 -19.64
N ILE A 221 10.30 30.24 -19.24
CA ILE A 221 10.22 29.30 -18.11
C ILE A 221 9.86 30.05 -16.83
N TYR A 222 10.56 31.15 -16.53
CA TYR A 222 10.30 31.94 -15.32
C TYR A 222 8.89 32.54 -15.32
N GLU A 223 8.42 33.08 -16.44
CA GLU A 223 7.05 33.61 -16.56
C GLU A 223 6.00 32.52 -16.28
N ARG A 224 6.18 31.32 -16.84
CA ARG A 224 5.28 30.18 -16.62
C ARG A 224 5.30 29.71 -15.17
N MET A 225 6.48 29.64 -14.56
CA MET A 225 6.60 29.29 -13.14
C MET A 225 5.95 30.33 -12.24
N PHE A 226 6.16 31.62 -12.51
CA PHE A 226 5.56 32.70 -11.74
C PHE A 226 4.03 32.71 -11.84
N ALA A 227 3.47 32.38 -13.02
CA ALA A 227 2.03 32.27 -13.22
C ALA A 227 1.38 31.15 -12.39
N VAL A 228 2.12 30.06 -12.12
CA VAL A 228 1.63 28.89 -11.36
C VAL A 228 1.90 29.04 -9.86
N TYR A 229 3.11 29.45 -9.48
CA TYR A 229 3.59 29.44 -8.09
C TYR A 229 3.50 30.80 -7.39
N GLY A 230 3.36 31.91 -8.13
CA GLY A 230 3.22 33.26 -7.57
C GLY A 230 4.37 33.63 -6.62
N GLU A 231 4.04 33.99 -5.38
CA GLU A 231 5.01 34.36 -4.33
C GLU A 231 5.94 33.20 -3.90
N ARG A 232 5.58 31.96 -4.21
CA ARG A 232 6.42 30.78 -3.95
C ARG A 232 7.38 30.47 -5.10
N CYS A 233 7.33 31.22 -6.21
CA CYS A 233 8.23 31.02 -7.33
C CYS A 233 9.69 31.33 -6.93
N PRO A 234 10.66 30.45 -7.27
CA PRO A 234 12.08 30.76 -7.09
C PRO A 234 12.47 31.99 -7.92
N ASN A 235 13.47 32.74 -7.45
CA ASN A 235 13.97 33.92 -8.14
C ASN A 235 14.54 33.54 -9.53
N TYR A 236 14.50 34.49 -10.47
CA TYR A 236 14.97 34.31 -11.85
C TYR A 236 16.37 33.71 -11.93
N ASN A 237 17.31 34.21 -11.13
CA ASN A 237 18.69 33.69 -11.10
C ASN A 237 18.79 32.22 -10.69
N THR A 238 17.88 31.76 -9.82
CA THR A 238 17.80 30.36 -9.39
C THR A 238 17.22 29.48 -10.50
N VAL A 239 16.19 29.97 -11.20
CA VAL A 239 15.60 29.28 -12.37
C VAL A 239 16.62 29.19 -13.50
N GLU A 240 17.37 30.25 -13.76
CA GLU A 240 18.42 30.26 -14.78
C GLU A 240 19.54 29.27 -14.46
N LYS A 241 19.97 29.21 -13.19
CA LYS A 241 20.95 28.24 -12.72
C LYS A 241 20.44 26.80 -12.93
N TRP A 242 19.25 26.48 -12.44
CA TRP A 242 18.69 25.12 -12.56
C TRP A 242 18.40 24.72 -14.02
N ALA A 243 17.95 25.66 -14.87
CA ALA A 243 17.78 25.42 -16.29
C ALA A 243 19.11 25.17 -17.01
N SER A 244 20.19 25.84 -16.57
CA SER A 244 21.54 25.57 -17.04
C SER A 244 22.04 24.20 -16.58
N ASP A 245 21.85 23.85 -15.31
CA ASP A 245 22.27 22.58 -14.73
C ASP A 245 21.59 21.39 -15.44
N CYS A 246 20.30 21.51 -15.79
CA CYS A 246 19.57 20.52 -16.59
C CYS A 246 20.17 20.32 -17.99
N LYS A 247 20.71 21.36 -18.62
CA LYS A 247 21.36 21.27 -19.94
C LYS A 247 22.73 20.57 -19.88
N HIS A 248 23.34 20.50 -18.70
CA HIS A 248 24.64 19.86 -18.48
C HIS A 248 24.52 18.42 -17.94
N GLY A 249 23.31 17.86 -17.85
CA GLY A 249 23.10 16.45 -17.50
C GLY A 249 23.14 16.13 -16.00
N TYR A 250 23.02 17.13 -15.11
CA TYR A 250 22.84 16.88 -13.68
C TYR A 250 21.39 16.45 -13.41
N GLU A 251 21.18 15.29 -12.77
CA GLU A 251 19.87 14.66 -12.65
C GLU A 251 19.20 14.84 -11.29
N SER A 252 19.93 15.24 -10.23
CA SER A 252 19.36 15.42 -8.88
C SER A 252 20.05 16.49 -8.02
N VAL A 253 19.40 16.89 -6.91
CA VAL A 253 19.94 17.82 -5.87
C VAL A 253 21.18 17.25 -5.16
N GLU A 254 21.33 15.92 -5.15
CA GLU A 254 22.43 15.23 -4.46
C GLU A 254 23.76 15.34 -5.22
N ASP A 255 23.70 15.48 -6.55
CA ASP A 255 24.87 15.53 -7.44
C ASP A 255 25.75 16.78 -7.26
N GLY A 256 25.22 17.82 -6.58
CA GLY A 256 25.92 19.08 -6.32
C GLY A 256 26.72 19.13 -5.01
N THR A 257 26.63 18.10 -4.16
CA THR A 257 27.48 17.98 -2.97
C THR A 257 28.77 17.24 -3.33
N HIS A 258 29.93 17.88 -3.14
CA HIS A 258 31.22 17.20 -3.18
C HIS A 258 31.29 16.20 -2.01
N THR A 259 30.66 15.04 -2.19
CA THR A 259 30.98 13.82 -1.45
C THR A 259 32.15 13.21 -2.20
N GLN A 260 33.31 13.14 -1.56
CA GLN A 260 34.43 12.35 -2.08
C GLN A 260 33.89 10.96 -2.38
N GLN A 261 33.95 10.54 -3.65
CA GLN A 261 33.63 9.19 -4.05
C GLN A 261 34.57 8.25 -3.29
N GLU A 262 34.07 7.60 -2.24
CA GLU A 262 34.61 6.29 -1.88
C GLU A 262 34.16 5.35 -2.99
N GLU A 263 35.14 4.83 -3.74
CA GLU A 263 34.93 3.78 -4.74
C GLU A 263 34.35 2.55 -4.04
N ASP A 264 33.03 2.39 -4.12
CA ASP A 264 32.33 1.19 -3.68
C ASP A 264 32.64 0.06 -4.68
N GLN A 265 33.68 -0.72 -4.37
CA GLN A 265 33.94 -2.01 -5.02
C GLN A 265 32.90 -3.03 -4.55
N GLY A 266 31.70 -2.94 -5.12
CA GLY A 266 30.70 -4.00 -5.03
C GLY A 266 31.18 -5.28 -5.76
N PRO A 267 30.87 -6.48 -5.24
CA PRO A 267 31.54 -7.72 -5.64
C PRO A 267 31.20 -8.14 -7.08
N SER A 268 32.26 -8.49 -7.82
CA SER A 268 32.35 -8.97 -9.22
C SER A 268 31.44 -10.14 -9.63
N LEU A 269 30.62 -10.68 -8.72
CA LEU A 269 29.91 -11.94 -8.89
C LEU A 269 28.66 -11.87 -9.79
N PHE A 270 28.05 -10.69 -9.96
CA PHE A 270 26.85 -10.58 -10.80
C PHE A 270 27.13 -10.46 -12.30
N ARG A 271 28.35 -10.06 -12.68
CA ARG A 271 28.73 -9.83 -14.08
C ARG A 271 29.22 -11.10 -14.79
N GLU A 272 29.85 -12.01 -14.05
CA GLU A 272 30.30 -13.30 -14.58
C GLU A 272 29.13 -14.27 -14.84
N VAL A 273 28.13 -14.30 -13.96
CA VAL A 273 26.97 -15.20 -14.09
C VAL A 273 26.10 -14.88 -15.32
N SER A 274 25.99 -13.61 -15.70
CA SER A 274 25.25 -13.22 -16.91
C SER A 274 26.02 -13.53 -18.20
N GLN A 275 27.35 -13.49 -18.20
CA GLN A 275 28.15 -13.80 -19.39
C GLN A 275 28.21 -15.30 -19.66
N GLU A 276 28.30 -16.14 -18.63
CA GLU A 276 28.26 -17.60 -18.80
C GLU A 276 26.88 -18.11 -19.26
N ALA A 277 25.78 -17.46 -18.83
CA ALA A 277 24.43 -17.80 -19.26
C ALA A 277 24.17 -17.45 -20.74
N GLU A 278 24.73 -16.34 -21.24
CA GLU A 278 24.60 -15.94 -22.64
C GLU A 278 25.46 -16.80 -23.59
N GLU A 279 26.65 -17.22 -23.17
CA GLU A 279 27.50 -18.11 -23.97
C GLU A 279 26.93 -19.53 -24.08
N SER A 280 26.35 -20.04 -22.99
CA SER A 280 25.72 -21.37 -23.00
C SER A 280 24.47 -21.40 -23.89
N ALA A 281 23.73 -20.30 -23.98
CA ALA A 281 22.56 -20.18 -24.85
C ALA A 281 22.94 -20.11 -26.34
N LEU A 282 24.05 -19.44 -26.70
CA LEU A 282 24.50 -19.33 -28.10
C LEU A 282 25.05 -20.65 -28.67
N HIS A 283 25.66 -21.49 -27.83
CA HIS A 283 26.18 -22.79 -28.24
C HIS A 283 25.07 -23.82 -28.57
N GLU A 284 23.90 -23.75 -27.93
CA GLU A 284 22.77 -24.63 -28.25
C GLU A 284 22.09 -24.29 -29.60
N VAL A 285 22.21 -23.06 -30.09
CA VAL A 285 21.61 -22.60 -31.37
C VAL A 285 22.58 -22.63 -32.57
N GLY A 286 23.84 -23.03 -32.36
CA GLY A 286 24.82 -23.20 -33.45
C GLY A 286 25.23 -21.90 -34.17
N LEU A 287 25.21 -20.78 -33.45
CA LEU A 287 25.57 -19.45 -33.97
C LEU A 287 26.82 -18.91 -33.25
N ASP A 288 27.66 -18.15 -33.97
CA ASP A 288 28.77 -17.43 -33.35
C ASP A 288 28.32 -16.09 -32.73
N ARG A 289 29.22 -15.40 -32.00
CA ARG A 289 28.95 -14.11 -31.34
C ARG A 289 28.57 -12.98 -32.31
N THR A 290 28.68 -13.19 -33.62
CA THR A 290 28.24 -12.25 -34.66
C THR A 290 26.92 -12.64 -35.32
N GLY A 291 26.28 -13.72 -34.86
CA GLY A 291 25.00 -14.22 -35.36
C GLY A 291 25.10 -15.06 -36.63
N ASN A 292 26.28 -15.57 -36.98
CA ASN A 292 26.47 -16.41 -38.17
C ASN A 292 26.34 -17.90 -37.83
N SER A 293 25.65 -18.65 -38.70
CA SER A 293 25.43 -20.10 -38.55
C SER A 293 26.71 -20.89 -38.79
N LEU A 294 27.08 -21.74 -37.83
CA LEU A 294 28.30 -22.56 -37.88
C LEU A 294 28.19 -23.78 -38.82
N THR A 295 27.08 -23.97 -39.53
CA THR A 295 26.81 -25.17 -40.34
C THR A 295 27.22 -25.07 -41.81
N ALA A 296 28.42 -24.57 -42.11
CA ALA A 296 28.92 -24.55 -43.48
C ALA A 296 30.44 -24.74 -43.56
N LEU A 297 30.96 -25.95 -43.32
CA LEU A 297 32.28 -26.37 -43.81
C LEU A 297 32.51 -27.89 -43.71
N ILE A 298 31.65 -28.68 -44.37
CA ILE A 298 32.07 -30.00 -44.88
C ILE A 298 31.52 -30.14 -46.30
N LYS A 299 32.37 -29.92 -47.30
CA LYS A 299 32.13 -30.40 -48.66
C LYS A 299 33.46 -30.83 -49.31
N VAL A 300 33.47 -32.13 -49.58
CA VAL A 300 34.37 -32.96 -50.43
C VAL A 300 35.71 -33.32 -49.83
#